data_AF-A0A661LJ36-F1
#
_entry.id   AF-A0A661LJ36-F1
#
_cell.length_a   1.000
_cell.length_b   1.000
_cell.length_c   1.000
_cell.angle_alpha   90.00
_cell.angle_beta   90.00
_cell.angle_gamma   90.00
#
_symmetry.space_group_name_H-M   'P 1'
#
loop_
_entity.id
_entity.type
_entity.pdbx_description
1 polymer ?
#
loop_
_entity_poly.entity_id
_entity_poly.type
_entity_poly.pdbx_seq_one_letter_code
_entity_poly.pdbx_strand_id
1 'polypeptide(L)'
;MIFQQTPEILYAVYLTFILANLVLIPFGVMAIKAGCQMLRIPRNMLMSAILMFCIVGSFAINNTNFDVGIMLATGVLAYFMEANDIPVAPAILGIVLGSLLEDSFMISMIKSNWDVTVFFHRPVSAVLGVVTIILWTSPFIALLRARWQKK
;
A
#
# COMPACT_ATOMS: atom_id res chain seq x y z
N MET A 1 16.14 -8.19 -32.64
CA MET A 1 15.62 -8.28 -34.03
C MET A 1 14.20 -7.70 -34.20
N ILE A 2 13.40 -7.48 -33.14
CA ILE A 2 12.07 -6.84 -33.22
C ILE A 2 12.16 -5.33 -33.54
N PHE A 3 13.21 -4.64 -33.08
CA PHE A 3 13.42 -3.21 -33.32
C PHE A 3 13.70 -2.82 -34.79
N GLN A 4 14.06 -3.77 -35.66
CA GLN A 4 14.37 -3.50 -37.07
C GLN A 4 13.27 -3.96 -38.04
N GLN A 5 12.38 -4.88 -37.64
CA GLN A 5 11.36 -5.46 -38.52
C GLN A 5 9.96 -4.81 -38.36
N THR A 6 9.67 -4.12 -37.27
CA THR A 6 8.37 -3.44 -37.03
C THR A 6 8.53 -2.10 -36.29
N PRO A 7 9.26 -1.12 -36.85
CA PRO A 7 9.41 0.20 -36.24
C PRO A 7 8.06 0.92 -36.03
N GLU A 8 7.09 0.66 -36.90
CA GLU A 8 5.75 1.28 -36.87
C GLU A 8 4.97 1.00 -35.57
N ILE A 9 5.05 -0.22 -35.04
CA ILE A 9 4.35 -0.60 -33.79
C ILE A 9 4.98 0.13 -32.59
N LEU A 10 6.31 0.26 -32.56
CA LEU A 10 6.99 0.99 -31.49
C LEU A 10 6.63 2.48 -31.50
N TYR A 11 6.63 3.12 -32.67
CA TYR A 11 6.21 4.51 -32.79
C TYR A 11 4.74 4.69 -32.40
N ALA A 12 3.86 3.77 -32.79
CA ALA A 12 2.46 3.79 -32.37
C ALA A 12 2.32 3.69 -30.85
N VAL A 13 3.01 2.75 -30.20
CA VAL A 13 2.96 2.60 -28.73
C VAL A 13 3.51 3.83 -28.02
N TYR A 14 4.63 4.40 -28.46
CA TYR A 14 5.18 5.63 -27.85
C TYR A 14 4.25 6.83 -28.04
N LEU A 15 3.68 7.01 -29.24
CA LEU A 15 2.75 8.10 -29.52
C LEU A 15 1.47 7.96 -28.69
N THR A 16 0.90 6.76 -28.63
CA THR A 16 -0.29 6.47 -27.81
C THR A 16 0.02 6.62 -26.32
N PHE A 17 1.21 6.24 -25.85
CA PHE A 17 1.60 6.42 -24.45
C PHE A 17 1.69 7.91 -24.08
N ILE A 18 2.28 8.73 -24.96
CA ILE A 18 2.34 10.18 -24.77
C ILE A 18 0.93 10.79 -24.78
N LEU A 19 0.10 10.41 -25.76
CA LEU A 19 -1.29 10.87 -25.84
C LEU A 19 -2.12 10.43 -24.63
N ALA A 20 -1.96 9.19 -24.17
CA ALA A 20 -2.65 8.66 -23.00
C ALA A 20 -2.28 9.45 -21.74
N ASN A 21 -0.99 9.75 -21.52
CA ASN A 21 -0.56 10.58 -20.39
C ASN A 21 -1.12 12.02 -20.49
N LEU A 22 -1.22 12.58 -21.69
CA LEU A 22 -1.81 13.90 -21.91
C LEU A 22 -3.31 13.89 -21.58
N VAL A 23 -4.05 12.88 -22.03
CA VAL A 23 -5.48 12.69 -21.71
C VAL A 23 -5.72 12.34 -20.24
N LEU A 24 -4.75 11.70 -19.58
CA LEU A 24 -4.83 11.36 -18.17
C LEU A 24 -4.92 12.60 -17.27
N ILE A 25 -4.36 13.75 -17.68
CA ILE A 25 -4.43 15.00 -16.93
C ILE A 25 -5.87 15.51 -16.78
N PRO A 26 -6.63 15.81 -17.85
CA PRO A 26 -8.01 16.28 -17.72
C PRO A 26 -8.91 15.22 -17.09
N PHE A 27 -8.70 13.94 -17.40
CA PHE A 27 -9.49 12.85 -16.82
C PHE A 27 -9.23 12.71 -15.31
N GLY A 28 -7.98 12.83 -14.88
CA GLY A 28 -7.58 12.85 -13.48
C GLY A 28 -8.20 14.03 -12.72
N VAL A 29 -8.17 15.24 -13.30
CA VAL A 29 -8.83 16.42 -12.68
C VAL A 29 -10.34 16.22 -12.57
N MET A 30 -10.98 15.65 -13.60
CA MET A 30 -12.42 15.37 -13.57
C MET A 30 -12.78 14.32 -12.51
N ALA A 31 -11.96 13.26 -12.40
CA ALA A 31 -12.11 12.24 -11.36
C ALA A 31 -11.91 12.81 -9.94
N ILE A 32 -10.91 13.67 -9.73
CA ILE A 32 -10.68 14.33 -8.43
C ILE A 32 -11.88 15.22 -8.07
N LYS A 33 -12.41 15.99 -9.04
CA LYS A 33 -13.61 16.82 -8.81
C LYS A 33 -14.84 15.98 -8.43
N ALA A 34 -15.06 14.86 -9.12
CA ALA A 34 -16.13 13.93 -8.80
C ALA A 34 -15.95 13.29 -7.41
N GLY A 35 -14.73 12.86 -7.07
CA GLY A 35 -14.40 12.29 -5.76
C GLY A 35 -14.56 13.29 -4.61
N CYS A 36 -14.11 14.53 -4.79
CA CYS A 36 -14.31 15.60 -3.81
C CYS A 36 -15.80 15.91 -3.55
N GLN A 37 -16.67 15.75 -4.56
CA GLN A 37 -18.11 15.94 -4.39
C GLN A 37 -18.73 14.83 -3.51
N MET A 38 -18.23 13.59 -3.56
CA MET A 38 -18.65 12.53 -2.64
C MET A 38 -18.28 12.84 -1.18
N LEU A 39 -17.14 13.49 -0.94
CA LEU A 39 -16.69 13.87 0.41
C LEU A 39 -17.49 15.03 1.03
N ARG A 40 -18.31 15.75 0.25
CA ARG A 40 -19.21 16.80 0.74
C ARG A 40 -20.48 16.26 1.41
N ILE A 41 -20.76 14.97 1.28
CA ILE A 41 -21.88 14.30 1.96
C ILE A 41 -21.62 14.34 3.48
N PRO A 42 -22.64 14.58 4.33
CA PRO A 42 -22.46 14.58 5.77
C PRO A 42 -21.80 13.29 6.27
N ARG A 43 -20.77 13.43 7.11
CA ARG A 43 -19.91 12.34 7.60
C ARG A 43 -20.70 11.13 8.12
N ASN A 44 -21.82 11.38 8.80
CA ASN A 44 -22.67 10.31 9.34
C ASN A 44 -23.28 9.43 8.23
N MET A 45 -23.75 10.02 7.13
CA MET A 45 -24.30 9.24 6.00
C MET A 45 -23.18 8.51 5.24
N LEU A 46 -22.03 9.16 5.08
CA LEU A 46 -20.88 8.57 4.40
C LEU A 46 -20.37 7.34 5.15
N MET A 47 -20.26 7.42 6.48
CA MET A 47 -19.86 6.29 7.33
C MET A 47 -20.83 5.11 7.24
N SER A 48 -22.14 5.37 7.30
CA SER A 48 -23.15 4.32 7.16
C SER A 48 -23.10 3.65 5.78
N ALA A 49 -22.89 4.44 4.71
CA ALA A 49 -22.72 3.90 3.36
C ALA A 49 -21.45 3.04 3.25
N ILE A 50 -20.31 3.51 3.79
CA ILE A 50 -19.06 2.75 3.81
C ILE A 50 -19.24 1.42 4.53
N LEU A 51 -19.87 1.42 5.72
CA LEU A 51 -20.14 0.18 6.45
C LEU A 51 -21.00 -0.80 5.64
N MET A 52 -22.06 -0.32 4.99
CA MET A 52 -22.89 -1.16 4.13
C MET A 52 -22.09 -1.75 2.97
N PHE A 53 -21.26 -0.94 2.28
CA PHE A 53 -20.40 -1.42 1.20
C PHE A 53 -19.34 -2.40 1.68
N CYS A 54 -18.76 -2.21 2.87
CA CYS A 54 -17.79 -3.14 3.43
C CYS A 54 -18.44 -4.49 3.80
N ILE A 55 -19.68 -4.49 4.32
CA ILE A 55 -20.42 -5.73 4.60
C ILE A 55 -20.68 -6.50 3.30
N VAL A 56 -21.22 -5.81 2.29
CA VAL A 56 -21.48 -6.40 0.98
C VAL A 56 -20.19 -6.88 0.31
N GLY A 57 -19.12 -6.08 0.37
CA GLY A 57 -17.82 -6.41 -0.21
C GLY A 57 -17.16 -7.61 0.46
N SER A 58 -17.21 -7.68 1.80
CA SER A 58 -16.68 -8.83 2.54
C SER A 58 -17.46 -10.10 2.22
N PHE A 59 -18.78 -10.00 2.05
CA PHE A 59 -19.60 -11.15 1.68
C PHE A 59 -19.37 -11.58 0.22
N ALA A 60 -19.11 -10.64 -0.68
CA ALA A 60 -18.97 -10.91 -2.12
C ALA A 60 -17.72 -11.75 -2.49
N ILE A 61 -16.66 -11.75 -1.66
CA ILE A 61 -15.39 -12.43 -1.99
C ILE A 61 -15.52 -13.95 -1.85
N ASN A 62 -15.93 -14.44 -0.67
CA ASN A 62 -16.02 -15.88 -0.41
C ASN A 62 -17.44 -16.39 -0.13
N ASN A 63 -18.46 -15.51 -0.16
CA ASN A 63 -19.86 -15.86 0.13
C ASN A 63 -20.02 -16.52 1.52
N THR A 64 -19.18 -16.13 2.49
CA THR A 64 -19.22 -16.64 3.85
C THR A 64 -19.63 -15.55 4.84
N ASN A 65 -20.47 -15.91 5.80
CA ASN A 65 -20.82 -15.02 6.92
C ASN A 65 -19.67 -14.86 7.92
N PHE A 66 -18.68 -15.77 7.87
CA PHE A 66 -17.51 -15.73 8.74
C PHE A 66 -16.61 -14.53 8.42
N ASP A 67 -16.42 -14.23 7.13
CA ASP A 67 -15.63 -13.06 6.70
C ASP A 67 -16.29 -11.74 7.15
N VAL A 68 -17.62 -11.67 7.12
CA VAL A 68 -18.37 -10.53 7.66
C VAL A 68 -18.15 -10.40 9.17
N GLY A 69 -18.08 -11.51 9.90
CA GLY A 69 -17.72 -11.53 11.32
C GLY A 69 -16.31 -10.99 11.59
N ILE A 70 -15.32 -11.41 10.79
CA ILE A 70 -13.94 -10.90 10.89
C ILE A 70 -13.90 -9.41 10.57
N MET A 71 -14.61 -8.97 9.53
CA MET A 71 -14.72 -7.57 9.14
C MET A 71 -15.27 -6.72 10.29
N LEU A 72 -16.35 -7.17 10.95
CA LEU A 72 -16.91 -6.45 12.09
C LEU A 72 -15.96 -6.45 13.30
N ALA A 73 -15.35 -7.59 13.62
CA ALA A 73 -14.39 -7.70 14.73
C ALA A 73 -13.17 -6.79 14.53
N THR A 74 -12.63 -6.74 13.32
CA THR A 74 -11.50 -5.86 12.97
C THR A 74 -11.91 -4.38 12.92
N GLY A 75 -13.14 -4.07 12.50
CA GLY A 75 -13.71 -2.72 12.59
C GLY A 75 -13.84 -2.22 14.04
N VAL A 76 -14.29 -3.08 14.96
CA VAL A 76 -14.32 -2.77 16.40
C VAL A 76 -12.91 -2.60 16.95
N LEU A 77 -11.97 -3.47 16.57
CA LEU A 77 -10.57 -3.35 16.95
C LEU A 77 -9.95 -2.03 16.46
N ALA A 78 -10.25 -1.63 15.22
CA ALA A 78 -9.82 -0.35 14.67
C ALA A 78 -10.40 0.85 15.44
N TYR A 79 -11.65 0.76 15.89
CA TYR A 79 -12.25 1.78 16.77
C TYR A 79 -11.51 1.89 18.11
N PHE A 80 -11.14 0.77 18.72
CA PHE A 80 -10.32 0.78 19.94
C PHE A 80 -8.92 1.37 19.70
N MET A 81 -8.31 1.09 18.55
CA MET A 81 -7.02 1.68 18.19
C MET A 81 -7.12 3.20 18.05
N GLU A 82 -8.15 3.69 17.36
CA GLU A 82 -8.43 5.12 17.21
C GLU A 82 -8.68 5.78 18.57
N ALA A 83 -9.40 5.12 19.48
CA ALA A 83 -9.65 5.60 20.84
C ALA A 83 -8.38 5.67 21.73
N ASN A 84 -7.33 4.94 21.38
CA ASN A 84 -6.02 4.96 22.09
C ASN A 84 -4.96 5.79 21.35
N ASP A 85 -5.36 6.64 20.39
CA ASP A 85 -4.47 7.43 19.52
C ASP A 85 -3.47 6.57 18.73
N ILE A 86 -3.76 5.28 18.53
CA ILE A 86 -2.96 4.39 17.69
C ILE A 86 -3.37 4.62 16.23
N PRO A 87 -2.45 5.03 15.35
CA PRO A 87 -2.80 5.33 13.98
C PRO A 87 -3.19 4.04 13.24
N VAL A 88 -4.47 3.92 12.88
CA VAL A 88 -5.04 2.74 12.21
C VAL A 88 -4.49 2.57 10.79
N ALA A 89 -4.28 3.68 10.07
CA ALA A 89 -3.79 3.65 8.69
C ALA A 89 -2.44 2.93 8.53
N PRO A 90 -1.38 3.23 9.30
CA PRO A 90 -0.13 2.46 9.30
C PRO A 90 -0.29 0.99 9.65
N ALA A 91 -1.21 0.63 10.55
CA ALA A 91 -1.42 -0.76 10.93
C ALA A 91 -2.00 -1.58 9.77
N ILE A 92 -3.02 -1.06 9.09
CA ILE A 92 -3.59 -1.69 7.88
C ILE A 92 -2.52 -1.78 6.79
N LEU A 93 -1.76 -0.70 6.58
CA LEU A 93 -0.68 -0.69 5.59
C LEU A 93 0.37 -1.74 5.90
N GLY A 94 0.74 -1.92 7.17
CA GLY A 94 1.68 -2.95 7.61
C GLY A 94 1.19 -4.37 7.36
N ILE A 95 -0.10 -4.65 7.59
CA ILE A 95 -0.70 -5.97 7.32
C ILE A 95 -0.65 -6.29 5.82
N VAL A 96 -1.01 -5.33 4.96
CA VAL A 96 -1.00 -5.51 3.50
C VAL A 96 0.42 -5.58 2.93
N LEU A 97 1.33 -4.73 3.43
CA LEU A 97 2.72 -4.74 3.01
C LEU A 97 3.45 -6.00 3.49
N GLY A 98 3.07 -6.56 4.63
CA GLY A 98 3.67 -7.74 5.21
C GLY A 98 3.57 -8.96 4.29
N SER A 99 2.37 -9.24 3.76
CA SER A 99 2.17 -10.36 2.83
C SER A 99 2.95 -10.15 1.52
N LEU A 100 2.91 -8.93 0.96
CA LEU A 100 3.68 -8.57 -0.23
C LEU A 100 5.20 -8.72 -0.02
N LEU A 101 5.68 -8.39 1.17
CA LEU A 101 7.08 -8.54 1.56
C LEU A 101 7.46 -10.01 1.67
N GLU A 102 6.62 -10.83 2.31
CA GLU A 102 6.82 -12.28 2.44
C GLU A 102 6.85 -12.97 1.08
N ASP A 103 5.89 -12.67 0.20
CA ASP A 103 5.85 -13.19 -1.16
C ASP A 103 7.11 -12.80 -1.95
N SER A 104 7.49 -11.51 -1.89
CA SER A 104 8.67 -10.99 -2.58
C SER A 104 9.97 -11.62 -2.04
N PHE A 105 10.02 -11.85 -0.72
CA PHE A 105 11.13 -12.52 -0.05
C PHE A 105 11.22 -13.99 -0.48
N MET A 106 10.11 -14.71 -0.47
CA MET A 106 10.06 -16.12 -0.87
C MET A 106 10.44 -16.30 -2.35
N ILE A 107 9.93 -15.45 -3.25
CA ILE A 107 10.31 -15.44 -4.67
C ILE A 107 11.83 -15.20 -4.82
N SER A 108 12.38 -14.26 -4.06
CA SER A 108 13.81 -13.95 -4.09
C SER A 108 14.66 -15.12 -3.58
N MET A 109 14.23 -15.78 -2.50
CA MET A 109 14.91 -16.93 -1.89
C MET A 109 14.89 -18.18 -2.78
N ILE A 110 13.76 -18.45 -3.45
CA ILE A 110 13.65 -19.53 -4.43
C ILE A 110 14.59 -19.26 -5.61
N LYS A 111 14.63 -18.01 -6.08
CA LYS A 111 15.52 -17.61 -7.19
C LYS A 111 17.01 -17.66 -6.81
N SER A 112 17.35 -17.48 -5.53
CA SER A 112 18.73 -17.54 -5.04
C SER A 112 19.18 -18.93 -4.57
N ASN A 113 18.40 -20.00 -4.82
CA ASN A 113 18.68 -21.35 -4.31
C ASN A 113 18.92 -21.36 -2.78
N TRP A 114 18.09 -20.63 -2.02
CA TRP A 114 18.18 -20.51 -0.55
C TRP A 114 19.45 -19.84 -0.02
N ASP A 115 20.26 -19.24 -0.89
CA ASP A 115 21.43 -18.49 -0.45
C ASP A 115 21.05 -17.05 -0.04
N VAL A 116 21.10 -16.79 1.26
CA VAL A 116 20.85 -15.48 1.88
C VAL A 116 21.98 -14.47 1.61
N THR A 117 23.16 -14.92 1.15
CA THR A 117 24.27 -14.03 0.81
C THR A 117 23.98 -13.16 -0.42
N VAL A 118 22.98 -13.53 -1.22
CA VAL A 118 22.54 -12.76 -2.39
C VAL A 118 22.02 -11.36 -2.02
N PHE A 119 21.48 -11.18 -0.81
CA PHE A 119 21.06 -9.86 -0.32
C PHE A 119 22.25 -8.93 -0.03
N PHE A 120 23.43 -9.48 0.29
CA PHE A 120 24.67 -8.73 0.52
C PHE A 120 25.49 -8.57 -0.77
N HIS A 121 25.40 -9.51 -1.70
CA HIS A 121 26.08 -9.42 -2.99
C HIS A 121 25.44 -8.38 -3.93
N ARG A 122 24.14 -8.11 -3.79
CA ARG A 122 23.48 -7.04 -4.53
C ARG A 122 23.65 -5.70 -3.82
N PRO A 123 24.45 -4.76 -4.36
CA PRO A 123 24.75 -3.49 -3.68
C PRO A 123 23.50 -2.66 -3.41
N VAL A 124 22.48 -2.74 -4.28
CA VAL A 124 21.20 -2.04 -4.09
C VAL A 124 20.40 -2.62 -2.91
N SER A 125 20.35 -3.95 -2.76
CA SER A 125 19.66 -4.60 -1.64
C SER A 125 20.35 -4.34 -0.31
N ALA A 126 21.69 -4.36 -0.30
CA ALA A 126 22.47 -4.05 0.90
C ALA A 126 22.25 -2.60 1.38
N VAL A 127 22.29 -1.62 0.46
CA VAL A 127 22.04 -0.21 0.79
C VAL A 127 20.61 0.00 1.30
N LEU A 128 19.61 -0.56 0.62
CA LEU A 128 18.22 -0.46 1.07
C LEU A 128 18.01 -1.11 2.44
N GLY A 129 18.60 -2.28 2.69
CA GLY A 129 18.52 -2.95 3.99
C GLY A 129 19.13 -2.12 5.13
N VAL A 130 20.29 -1.50 4.89
CA VAL A 130 20.90 -0.58 5.87
C VAL A 130 20.01 0.63 6.13
N VAL A 131 19.44 1.24 5.08
CA VAL A 131 18.51 2.37 5.21
C VAL A 131 17.26 1.97 6.00
N THR A 132 16.69 0.79 5.76
CA THR A 132 15.55 0.27 6.52
C THR A 132 15.88 0.11 8.00
N ILE A 133 17.05 -0.45 8.34
CA ILE A 133 17.50 -0.60 9.74
C ILE A 133 17.68 0.77 10.41
N ILE A 134 18.25 1.75 9.70
CA ILE A 134 18.40 3.12 10.21
C ILE A 134 17.05 3.77 10.46
N LEU A 135 16.11 3.67 9.53
CA LEU A 135 14.76 4.24 9.68
C LEU A 135 14.00 3.57 10.83
N TRP A 136 14.11 2.25 10.98
CA TRP A 136 13.45 1.50 12.04
C TRP A 136 14.03 1.82 13.42
N THR A 137 15.33 2.07 13.52
CA THR A 137 16.00 2.47 14.77
C THR A 137 15.87 3.95 15.09
N SER A 138 15.54 4.80 14.11
CA SER A 138 15.37 6.24 14.29
C SER A 138 14.33 6.66 15.36
N PRO A 139 13.11 6.08 15.45
CA PRO A 139 12.18 6.43 16.52
C PRO A 139 12.69 5.98 17.90
N PHE A 140 13.44 4.87 17.96
CA PHE A 140 14.00 4.35 19.21
C PHE A 140 15.12 5.26 19.75
N ILE A 141 15.98 5.77 18.87
CA ILE A 141 17.05 6.72 19.21
C ILE A 141 16.46 8.09 19.61
N ALA A 142 15.37 8.52 18.96
CA ALA A 142 14.66 9.74 19.32
C ALA A 142 14.01 9.65 20.72
N LEU A 143 13.44 8.51 21.08
CA LEU A 143 12.89 8.24 22.42
C LEU A 143 13.97 8.22 23.51
N LEU A 144 15.15 7.65 23.21
CA LEU A 144 16.33 7.65 24.09
C LEU A 144 16.91 9.06 24.27
N ARG A 145 16.98 9.89 23.22
CA ARG A 145 17.39 11.30 23.32
C ARG A 145 16.41 12.16 24.12
N ALA A 146 15.10 11.96 23.95
CA ALA A 146 14.08 12.69 24.71
C ALA A 146 14.12 12.38 26.21
N ARG A 147 14.52 11.15 26.59
CA ARG A 147 14.78 10.78 27.99
C ARG A 147 16.07 11.38 28.55
N TRP A 148 17.06 11.66 27.72
CA TRP A 148 18.33 12.29 28.13
C TRP A 148 18.24 13.82 28.28
N GLN A 149 17.29 14.49 27.61
CA GLN A 149 17.09 15.94 27.75
C GLN A 149 16.18 16.37 28.92
N LYS A 150 15.54 15.40 29.60
CA LYS A 150 14.71 15.64 30.80
C LYS A 150 15.45 15.41 32.13
N LYS A 151 16.77 15.17 32.10
CA LYS A 151 17.61 15.00 33.28
C LYS A 151 18.64 16.13 33.34
#